data_AF-A0A429WQR3-F1
#
_entry.id   AF-A0A429WQR3-F1
#
_cell.length_a   1.000
_cell.length_b   1.000
_cell.length_c   1.000
_cell.angle_alpha   90.00
_cell.angle_beta   90.00
_cell.angle_gamma   90.00
#
_symmetry.space_group_name_H-M   'P 1'
#
loop_
_entity.id
_entity.type
_entity.pdbx_description
1 polymer ?
#
loop_
_entity_poly.entity_id
_entity_poly.type
_entity_poly.pdbx_seq_one_letter_code
_entity_poly.pdbx_strand_id
1 'polypeptide(L)'
;MSFGGLHAAGPLWRSASFAIAIGVLAPVLTLAWLAFGSGVAHWGPLFAHVLPQAALNTAVLLAGVGALVLVIGTGCAWLVTACDFPGRRVLHWALLLPLAMPTYIVAFAYLDLLHPIGPVQGAIRWALGFDSPRQFRLPDLRSMPGAMFVLGFVLYPYVYMTARAMFMTQPAHLMEAARTLGESRRGAFFRVALPLARPALAVGLSLALLETLNDIGASEFLGVNTLTVAVYTTWITRSDLAGAAQIACAMLFVVVALVWLERNGRRHQRFGSTQRMRPMQPRRLHGWAAWLATATAALPVMIGFAAPALYLVWESSKRLRQGGGISQGLLSSLGNTLALAAGVTVVAVAAGLVVAWAARSQGSRPNRARWQARVAALGYAVPGTVLAIGLLTPALAIDAALANAFGFTGLPLMGAGVVLVVACAIRFLAMPVGGIEAGLARIPPAIEQASRLLGETTGGTLRRVHLPLLQPAIATGALLVFVDAMKELPATLLLRPANFDTLATWLYAEAARGTYEEGAIAALAIVAAGLLPVVLLARNQLGTPSALPGPDKT
;
A
#
# COMPACT_ATOMS: atom_id res chain seq x y z
N MET A 1 -26.34 -11.87 44.04
CA MET A 1 -25.35 -12.09 42.97
C MET A 1 -25.46 -10.95 41.97
N SER A 2 -24.49 -10.03 41.98
CA SER A 2 -24.48 -8.88 41.08
C SER A 2 -24.21 -9.37 39.66
N PHE A 3 -25.17 -9.19 38.75
CA PHE A 3 -24.93 -9.34 37.31
C PHE A 3 -23.95 -8.24 36.89
N GLY A 4 -22.65 -8.54 37.03
CA GLY A 4 -21.60 -7.74 36.46
C GLY A 4 -21.88 -7.59 34.97
N GLY A 5 -22.23 -6.36 34.56
CA GLY A 5 -22.62 -6.06 33.18
C GLY A 5 -21.63 -6.67 32.20
N LEU A 6 -22.10 -7.08 31.04
CA LEU A 6 -21.27 -7.65 29.96
C LEU A 6 -20.19 -6.62 29.56
N HIS A 7 -19.04 -6.66 30.22
CA HIS A 7 -17.94 -5.75 29.93
C HIS A 7 -17.33 -6.14 28.58
N ALA A 8 -17.37 -5.18 27.64
CA ALA A 8 -17.05 -5.39 26.24
C ALA A 8 -15.61 -5.83 25.93
N ALA A 9 -14.68 -5.76 26.87
CA ALA A 9 -13.38 -6.43 26.83
C ALA A 9 -12.78 -6.41 28.25
N GLY A 10 -12.06 -7.48 28.65
CA GLY A 10 -11.36 -7.51 29.93
C GLY A 10 -10.34 -6.34 30.06
N PRO A 11 -10.02 -5.87 31.28
CA PRO A 11 -9.08 -4.77 31.50
C PRO A 11 -7.71 -5.02 30.86
N LEU A 12 -7.24 -6.27 30.85
CA LEU A 12 -5.98 -6.70 30.22
C LEU A 12 -5.92 -6.43 28.71
N TRP A 13 -7.02 -6.65 27.98
CA TRP A 13 -7.07 -6.41 26.54
C TRP A 13 -7.05 -4.91 26.22
N ARG A 14 -7.70 -4.12 27.08
CA ARG A 14 -7.71 -2.66 26.96
C ARG A 14 -6.33 -2.06 27.28
N SER A 15 -5.62 -2.58 28.28
CA SER A 15 -4.26 -2.16 28.57
C SER A 15 -3.28 -2.58 27.48
N ALA A 16 -3.40 -3.80 26.95
CA ALA A 16 -2.58 -4.26 25.83
C ALA A 16 -2.82 -3.42 24.56
N SER A 17 -4.08 -3.15 24.20
CA SER A 17 -4.40 -2.27 23.07
C SER A 17 -3.94 -0.83 23.30
N PHE A 18 -3.93 -0.35 24.55
CA PHE A 18 -3.40 0.96 24.89
C PHE A 18 -1.87 1.01 24.75
N ALA A 19 -1.16 -0.02 25.19
CA ALA A 19 0.29 -0.13 25.00
C ALA A 19 0.67 -0.17 23.52
N ILE A 20 -0.08 -0.91 22.69
CA ILE A 20 0.11 -0.90 21.23
C ILE A 20 -0.10 0.50 20.65
N ALA A 21 -1.18 1.19 21.05
CA ALA A 21 -1.43 2.56 20.59
C ALA A 21 -0.32 3.55 21.01
N ILE A 22 0.24 3.41 22.22
CA ILE A 22 1.42 4.17 22.65
C ILE A 22 2.63 3.82 21.78
N GLY A 23 2.88 2.53 21.51
CA GLY A 23 3.99 2.11 20.65
C GLY A 23 3.92 2.69 19.24
N VAL A 24 2.72 2.83 18.67
CA VAL A 24 2.49 3.48 17.37
C VAL A 24 2.73 5.01 17.45
N LEU A 25 2.38 5.64 18.55
CA LEU A 25 2.58 7.09 18.76
C LEU A 25 4.01 7.45 19.17
N ALA A 26 4.72 6.53 19.82
CA ALA A 26 6.08 6.73 20.31
C ALA A 26 7.01 7.32 19.24
N PRO A 27 7.14 6.75 18.01
CA PRO A 27 8.01 7.33 16.98
C PRO A 27 7.62 8.74 16.58
N VAL A 28 6.33 9.10 16.60
CA VAL A 28 5.89 10.46 16.27
C VAL A 28 6.30 11.45 17.36
N LEU A 29 6.17 11.06 18.62
CA LEU A 29 6.54 11.89 19.76
C LEU A 29 8.05 12.07 19.87
N THR A 30 8.82 11.01 19.68
CA THR A 30 10.29 11.05 19.71
C THR A 30 10.85 11.84 18.53
N LEU A 31 10.25 11.71 17.34
CA LEU A 31 10.61 12.51 16.17
C LEU A 31 10.42 14.00 16.43
N ALA A 32 9.28 14.39 17.02
CA ALA A 32 9.04 15.77 17.41
C ALA A 32 10.08 16.25 18.44
N TRP A 33 10.37 15.43 19.45
CA TRP A 33 11.39 15.76 20.44
C TRP A 33 12.79 15.94 19.82
N LEU A 34 13.21 15.06 18.90
CA LEU A 34 14.47 15.18 18.16
C LEU A 34 14.52 16.47 17.32
N ALA A 35 13.45 16.76 16.58
CA ALA A 35 13.38 17.91 15.69
C ALA A 35 13.47 19.26 16.45
N PHE A 36 12.80 19.36 17.61
CA PHE A 36 12.80 20.58 18.42
C PHE A 36 13.97 20.66 19.42
N GLY A 37 14.61 19.53 19.75
CA GLY A 37 15.75 19.47 20.65
C GLY A 37 17.07 19.96 20.02
N SER A 38 17.22 19.81 18.71
CA SER A 38 18.35 20.41 17.98
C SER A 38 18.14 21.92 17.84
N GLY A 39 19.04 22.73 18.39
CA GLY A 39 18.91 24.18 18.47
C GLY A 39 18.58 24.89 17.14
N VAL A 40 18.04 26.12 17.25
CA VAL A 40 17.49 26.95 16.15
C VAL A 40 18.46 27.11 14.96
N ALA A 41 19.77 26.95 15.18
CA ALA A 41 20.81 27.04 14.15
C ALA A 41 20.67 26.02 13.00
N HIS A 42 20.11 24.82 13.23
CA HIS A 42 19.95 23.81 12.16
C HIS A 42 18.77 24.14 11.22
N TRP A 43 17.78 24.89 11.69
CA TRP A 43 16.57 25.21 10.94
C TRP A 43 16.84 26.19 9.78
N GLY A 44 17.75 27.15 9.96
CA GLY A 44 18.03 28.20 8.97
C GLY A 44 18.46 27.64 7.61
N PRO A 45 19.56 26.88 7.52
CA PRO A 45 20.03 26.29 6.26
C PRO A 45 19.03 25.30 5.64
N LEU A 46 18.28 24.54 6.45
CA LEU A 46 17.29 23.59 5.96
C LEU A 46 16.09 24.29 5.32
N PHE A 47 15.57 25.34 5.96
CA PHE A 47 14.50 26.17 5.38
C PHE A 47 14.96 26.97 4.17
N ALA A 48 16.23 27.36 4.10
CA ALA A 48 16.77 28.11 2.98
C ALA A 48 17.05 27.24 1.74
N HIS A 49 17.54 26.01 1.92
CA HIS A 49 18.14 25.26 0.81
C HIS A 49 17.57 23.85 0.55
N VAL A 50 16.96 23.19 1.54
CA VAL A 50 16.52 21.79 1.39
C VAL A 50 15.01 21.67 1.33
N LEU A 51 14.31 22.23 2.31
CA LEU A 51 12.86 22.07 2.46
C LEU A 51 12.05 22.66 1.29
N PRO A 52 12.32 23.88 0.77
CA PRO A 52 11.50 24.45 -0.29
C PRO A 52 11.52 23.63 -1.57
N GLN A 53 12.70 23.18 -1.99
CA GLN A 53 12.87 22.39 -3.21
C GLN A 53 12.30 20.98 -3.04
N ALA A 54 12.58 20.31 -1.92
CA ALA A 54 12.04 18.98 -1.65
C ALA A 54 10.51 18.99 -1.50
N ALA A 55 9.95 20.01 -0.85
CA ALA A 55 8.50 20.19 -0.73
C ALA A 55 7.85 20.49 -2.08
N LEU A 56 8.45 21.35 -2.90
CA LEU A 56 7.95 21.65 -4.25
C LEU A 56 7.98 20.40 -5.14
N ASN A 57 9.10 19.68 -5.18
CA ASN A 57 9.20 18.42 -5.92
C ASN A 57 8.14 17.44 -5.44
N THR A 58 8.01 17.26 -4.12
CA THR A 58 6.98 16.36 -3.57
C THR A 58 5.57 16.79 -4.00
N ALA A 59 5.24 18.07 -3.92
CA ALA A 59 3.94 18.59 -4.32
C ALA A 59 3.66 18.37 -5.81
N VAL A 60 4.65 18.64 -6.67
CA VAL A 60 4.55 18.42 -8.13
C VAL A 60 4.38 16.94 -8.42
N LEU A 61 5.12 16.05 -7.74
CA LEU A 61 5.03 14.60 -7.92
C LEU A 61 3.64 14.10 -7.54
N LEU A 62 3.14 14.50 -6.36
CA LEU A 62 1.81 14.13 -5.88
C LEU A 62 0.70 14.65 -6.80
N ALA A 63 0.83 15.87 -7.33
CA ALA A 63 -0.14 16.41 -8.28
C ALA A 63 -0.14 15.61 -9.60
N GLY A 64 1.04 15.31 -10.14
CA GLY A 64 1.19 14.55 -11.40
C GLY A 64 0.72 13.11 -11.27
N VAL A 65 1.16 12.39 -10.24
CA VAL A 65 0.70 11.03 -9.93
C VAL A 65 -0.79 11.04 -9.65
N GLY A 66 -1.27 11.97 -8.82
CA GLY A 66 -2.69 12.13 -8.48
C GLY A 66 -3.59 12.30 -9.71
N ALA A 67 -3.17 13.12 -10.67
CA ALA A 67 -3.88 13.28 -11.94
C ALA A 67 -3.90 11.98 -12.75
N LEU A 68 -2.76 11.30 -12.91
CA LEU A 68 -2.65 10.05 -13.65
C LEU A 68 -3.51 8.94 -13.04
N VAL A 69 -3.42 8.71 -11.73
CA VAL A 69 -4.20 7.66 -11.05
C VAL A 69 -5.70 7.93 -11.09
N LEU A 70 -6.12 9.20 -11.02
CA LEU A 70 -7.54 9.57 -11.16
C LEU A 70 -8.04 9.30 -12.58
N VAL A 71 -7.30 9.73 -13.60
CA VAL A 71 -7.71 9.54 -15.01
C VAL A 71 -7.73 8.06 -15.37
N ILE A 72 -6.64 7.34 -15.10
CA ILE A 72 -6.48 5.92 -15.44
C ILE A 72 -7.45 5.07 -14.61
N GLY A 73 -7.43 5.23 -13.29
CA GLY A 73 -8.23 4.42 -12.36
C GLY A 73 -9.74 4.62 -12.56
N THR A 74 -10.20 5.87 -12.64
CA THR A 74 -11.64 6.17 -12.86
C THR A 74 -12.08 5.75 -14.25
N GLY A 75 -11.27 6.03 -15.28
CA GLY A 75 -11.56 5.67 -16.66
C GLY A 75 -11.70 4.16 -16.84
N CYS A 76 -10.75 3.39 -16.33
CA CYS A 76 -10.81 1.92 -16.40
C CYS A 76 -11.96 1.34 -15.57
N ALA A 77 -12.23 1.91 -14.38
CA ALA A 77 -13.34 1.50 -13.54
C ALA A 77 -14.69 1.71 -14.25
N TRP A 78 -14.87 2.86 -14.88
CA TRP A 78 -16.05 3.14 -15.68
C TRP A 78 -16.17 2.21 -16.89
N LEU A 79 -15.10 2.00 -17.67
CA LEU A 79 -15.13 1.12 -18.83
C LEU A 79 -15.59 -0.29 -18.46
N VAL A 80 -14.97 -0.90 -17.44
CA VAL A 80 -15.27 -2.29 -17.04
C VAL A 80 -16.64 -2.44 -16.38
N THR A 81 -17.21 -1.38 -15.80
CA THR A 81 -18.54 -1.43 -15.16
C THR A 81 -19.66 -1.08 -16.13
N ALA A 82 -19.49 -0.03 -16.94
CA ALA A 82 -20.53 0.54 -17.79
C ALA A 82 -20.59 -0.06 -19.21
N CYS A 83 -19.49 -0.63 -19.70
CA CYS A 83 -19.36 -1.16 -21.06
C CYS A 83 -19.12 -2.66 -21.06
N ASP A 84 -19.55 -3.32 -22.14
CA ASP A 84 -19.29 -4.72 -22.44
C ASP A 84 -18.51 -4.81 -23.76
N PHE A 85 -17.31 -5.38 -23.70
CA PHE A 85 -16.33 -5.42 -24.78
C PHE A 85 -15.45 -6.70 -24.68
N PRO A 86 -14.78 -7.12 -25.76
CA PRO A 86 -13.92 -8.31 -25.76
C PRO A 86 -12.86 -8.25 -24.66
N GLY A 87 -12.60 -9.37 -23.97
CA GLY A 87 -11.57 -9.43 -22.93
C GLY A 87 -11.91 -8.74 -21.60
N ARG A 88 -13.07 -8.08 -21.46
CA ARG A 88 -13.53 -7.44 -20.20
C ARG A 88 -13.44 -8.34 -18.98
N ARG A 89 -13.74 -9.64 -19.13
CA ARG A 89 -13.66 -10.63 -18.03
C ARG A 89 -12.24 -10.83 -17.49
N VAL A 90 -11.23 -10.71 -18.34
CA VAL A 90 -9.83 -10.78 -17.93
C VAL A 90 -9.38 -9.44 -17.38
N LEU A 91 -9.71 -8.36 -18.11
CA LEU A 91 -9.27 -7.01 -17.77
C LEU A 91 -9.82 -6.53 -16.42
N HIS A 92 -11.01 -6.97 -15.98
CA HIS A 92 -11.56 -6.52 -14.70
C HIS A 92 -10.66 -6.85 -13.50
N TRP A 93 -9.95 -7.97 -13.53
CA TRP A 93 -9.03 -8.37 -12.46
C TRP A 93 -7.58 -8.09 -12.83
N ALA A 94 -7.24 -8.14 -14.13
CA ALA A 94 -5.89 -7.81 -14.59
C ALA A 94 -5.49 -6.35 -14.28
N LEU A 95 -6.46 -5.43 -14.23
CA LEU A 95 -6.28 -4.04 -13.76
C LEU A 95 -5.81 -3.92 -12.29
N LEU A 96 -5.81 -5.02 -11.53
CA LEU A 96 -5.26 -5.08 -10.18
C LEU A 96 -3.80 -5.56 -10.14
N LEU A 97 -3.30 -6.17 -11.23
CA LEU A 97 -1.96 -6.75 -11.29
C LEU A 97 -0.82 -5.77 -10.97
N PRO A 98 -0.87 -4.48 -11.36
CA PRO A 98 0.20 -3.55 -11.01
C PRO A 98 0.44 -3.38 -9.50
N LEU A 99 -0.53 -3.69 -8.63
CA LEU A 99 -0.33 -3.68 -7.17
C LEU A 99 0.69 -4.72 -6.68
N ALA A 100 0.94 -5.76 -7.48
CA ALA A 100 1.97 -6.76 -7.21
C ALA A 100 3.38 -6.23 -7.50
N MET A 101 3.52 -5.16 -8.30
CA MET A 101 4.81 -4.56 -8.62
C MET A 101 5.20 -3.51 -7.58
N PRO A 102 6.35 -3.65 -6.91
CA PRO A 102 6.96 -2.53 -6.21
C PRO A 102 7.42 -1.46 -7.22
N THR A 103 7.20 -0.20 -6.87
CA THR A 103 7.49 0.97 -7.71
C THR A 103 8.96 1.05 -8.14
N TYR A 104 9.89 0.77 -7.22
CA TYR A 104 11.32 0.78 -7.49
C TYR A 104 11.74 -0.29 -8.51
N ILE A 105 11.11 -1.48 -8.48
CA ILE A 105 11.35 -2.54 -9.46
C ILE A 105 10.93 -2.09 -10.86
N VAL A 106 9.76 -1.44 -10.95
CA VAL A 106 9.25 -0.90 -12.21
C VAL A 106 10.16 0.22 -12.74
N ALA A 107 10.64 1.11 -11.85
CA ALA A 107 11.59 2.15 -12.24
C ALA A 107 12.88 1.56 -12.82
N PHE A 108 13.42 0.51 -12.19
CA PHE A 108 14.64 -0.17 -12.68
C PHE A 108 14.39 -0.85 -14.03
N ALA A 109 13.30 -1.61 -14.14
CA ALA A 109 12.94 -2.29 -15.38
C ALA A 109 12.74 -1.29 -16.55
N TYR A 110 12.05 -0.18 -16.31
CA TYR A 110 11.82 0.82 -17.34
C TYR A 110 13.06 1.61 -17.72
N LEU A 111 14.01 1.80 -16.82
CA LEU A 111 15.26 2.48 -17.15
C LEU A 111 16.02 1.71 -18.23
N ASP A 112 16.12 0.39 -18.09
CA ASP A 112 16.79 -0.46 -19.07
C ASP A 112 15.94 -0.63 -20.33
N LEU A 113 14.62 -0.82 -20.18
CA LEU A 113 13.71 -0.99 -21.30
C LEU A 113 13.71 0.24 -22.24
N LEU A 114 13.70 1.44 -21.65
CA LEU A 114 13.73 2.73 -22.34
C LEU A 114 15.13 3.32 -22.45
N HIS A 115 16.18 2.57 -22.12
CA HIS A 115 17.56 3.05 -22.29
C HIS A 115 17.82 3.40 -23.77
N PRO A 116 18.70 4.35 -24.11
CA PRO A 116 19.01 4.66 -25.50
C PRO A 116 19.46 3.44 -26.31
N ILE A 117 20.17 2.48 -25.72
CA ILE A 117 20.50 1.20 -26.36
C ILE A 117 19.56 0.05 -25.97
N GLY A 118 18.48 0.36 -25.26
CA GLY A 118 17.48 -0.59 -24.79
C GLY A 118 16.54 -1.09 -25.91
N PRO A 119 15.78 -2.15 -25.64
CA PRO A 119 14.98 -2.85 -26.64
C PRO A 119 13.87 -1.98 -27.25
N VAL A 120 13.22 -1.09 -26.46
CA VAL A 120 12.12 -0.26 -26.97
C VAL A 120 12.65 0.83 -27.90
N GLN A 121 13.66 1.60 -27.47
CA GLN A 121 14.25 2.63 -28.34
C GLN A 121 14.95 2.01 -29.55
N GLY A 122 15.56 0.83 -29.40
CA GLY A 122 16.15 0.08 -30.51
C GLY A 122 15.11 -0.34 -31.55
N ALA A 123 13.97 -0.90 -31.12
CA ALA A 123 12.88 -1.27 -32.02
C ALA A 123 12.28 -0.06 -32.75
N ILE A 124 12.09 1.06 -32.05
CA ILE A 124 11.58 2.31 -32.66
C ILE A 124 12.60 2.84 -33.68
N ARG A 125 13.89 2.88 -33.34
CA ARG A 125 14.94 3.30 -34.26
C ARG A 125 15.00 2.43 -35.51
N TRP A 126 14.94 1.12 -35.34
CA TRP A 126 14.92 0.17 -36.45
C TRP A 126 13.70 0.41 -37.36
N ALA A 127 12.52 0.62 -36.78
CA ALA A 127 11.31 0.91 -37.54
C ALA A 127 11.34 2.26 -38.28
N LEU A 128 12.06 3.26 -37.73
CA LEU A 128 12.22 4.59 -38.33
C LEU A 128 13.43 4.69 -39.29
N GLY A 129 14.25 3.64 -39.39
CA GLY A 129 15.47 3.64 -40.21
C GLY A 129 16.63 4.44 -39.63
N PHE A 130 16.70 4.60 -38.30
CA PHE A 130 17.81 5.27 -37.61
C PHE A 130 18.87 4.27 -37.13
N ASP A 131 20.13 4.52 -37.49
CA ASP A 131 21.26 3.63 -37.15
C ASP A 131 21.93 4.00 -35.82
N SER A 132 21.76 5.25 -35.35
CA SER A 132 22.44 5.76 -34.16
C SER A 132 21.48 6.23 -33.06
N PRO A 133 21.77 5.93 -31.78
CA PRO A 133 21.06 6.53 -30.63
C PRO A 133 21.14 8.06 -30.56
N ARG A 134 22.05 8.69 -31.31
CA ARG A 134 22.14 10.16 -31.40
C ARG A 134 21.07 10.77 -32.30
N GLN A 135 20.52 10.00 -33.25
CA GLN A 135 19.51 10.48 -34.21
C GLN A 135 18.11 10.45 -33.61
N PHE A 136 17.84 9.52 -32.69
CA PHE A 136 16.58 9.41 -31.98
C PHE A 136 16.80 8.96 -30.55
N ARG A 137 16.30 9.77 -29.61
CA ARG A 137 16.31 9.48 -28.17
C ARG A 137 14.99 9.95 -27.56
N LEU A 138 14.32 9.06 -26.84
CA LEU A 138 13.16 9.44 -26.02
C LEU A 138 13.60 10.31 -24.82
N PRO A 139 12.69 11.11 -24.23
CA PRO A 139 12.99 11.85 -23.00
C PRO A 139 13.56 10.94 -21.91
N ASP A 140 14.51 11.46 -21.13
CA ASP A 140 15.15 10.67 -20.07
C ASP A 140 14.13 10.28 -19.00
N LEU A 141 14.12 8.99 -18.65
CA LEU A 141 13.25 8.46 -17.61
C LEU A 141 13.67 8.96 -16.23
N ARG A 142 14.97 9.25 -16.02
CA ARG A 142 15.49 9.88 -14.79
C ARG A 142 15.10 11.35 -14.74
N SER A 143 13.81 11.59 -14.57
CA SER A 143 13.19 12.91 -14.58
C SER A 143 11.88 12.89 -13.80
N MET A 144 11.40 14.08 -13.46
CA MET A 144 10.13 14.25 -12.76
C MET A 144 8.92 13.65 -13.52
N PRO A 145 8.75 13.87 -14.84
CA PRO A 145 7.71 13.19 -15.62
C PRO A 145 7.86 11.68 -15.64
N GLY A 146 9.09 11.16 -15.67
CA GLY A 146 9.36 9.72 -15.60
C GLY A 146 8.90 9.10 -14.28
N ALA A 147 9.14 9.78 -13.15
CA ALA A 147 8.62 9.36 -11.85
C ALA A 147 7.10 9.38 -11.80
N MET A 148 6.45 10.44 -12.31
CA MET A 148 4.98 10.50 -12.40
C MET A 148 4.43 9.35 -13.24
N PHE A 149 5.06 9.05 -14.37
CA PHE A 149 4.68 7.94 -15.26
C PHE A 149 4.75 6.60 -14.53
N VAL A 150 5.92 6.24 -13.98
CA VAL A 150 6.12 4.96 -13.30
C VAL A 150 5.15 4.81 -12.12
N LEU A 151 5.10 5.80 -11.23
CA LEU A 151 4.25 5.75 -10.04
C LEU A 151 2.76 5.76 -10.41
N GLY A 152 2.35 6.56 -11.40
CA GLY A 152 0.95 6.62 -11.86
C GLY A 152 0.45 5.30 -12.43
N PHE A 153 1.27 4.62 -13.25
CA PHE A 153 0.90 3.32 -13.84
C PHE A 153 0.96 2.15 -12.86
N VAL A 154 1.69 2.28 -11.76
CA VAL A 154 1.72 1.26 -10.69
C VAL A 154 0.60 1.48 -9.66
N LEU A 155 0.30 2.74 -9.32
CA LEU A 155 -0.61 3.10 -8.21
C LEU A 155 -2.05 3.41 -8.62
N TYR A 156 -2.38 3.47 -9.92
CA TYR A 156 -3.79 3.62 -10.34
C TYR A 156 -4.77 2.57 -9.79
N PRO A 157 -4.37 1.32 -9.49
CA PRO A 157 -5.33 0.31 -9.02
C PRO A 157 -6.02 0.70 -7.71
N TYR A 158 -5.40 1.51 -6.85
CA TYR A 158 -6.02 2.02 -5.62
C TYR A 158 -7.30 2.82 -5.93
N VAL A 159 -7.24 3.70 -6.94
CA VAL A 159 -8.40 4.47 -7.41
C VAL A 159 -9.38 3.56 -8.17
N TYR A 160 -8.88 2.67 -9.03
CA TYR A 160 -9.72 1.73 -9.78
C TYR A 160 -10.62 0.89 -8.86
N MET A 161 -10.06 0.33 -7.77
CA MET A 161 -10.79 -0.50 -6.83
C MET A 161 -11.94 0.26 -6.16
N THR A 162 -11.66 1.44 -5.62
CA THR A 162 -12.66 2.24 -4.89
C THR A 162 -13.71 2.82 -5.84
N ALA A 163 -13.30 3.29 -7.02
CA ALA A 163 -14.20 3.78 -8.06
C ALA A 163 -15.15 2.68 -8.55
N ARG A 164 -14.61 1.49 -8.84
CA ARG A 164 -15.40 0.35 -9.34
C ARG A 164 -16.41 -0.13 -8.30
N ALA A 165 -16.02 -0.23 -7.04
CA ALA A 165 -16.92 -0.59 -5.96
C ALA A 165 -18.11 0.40 -5.86
N MET A 166 -17.86 1.70 -6.08
CA MET A 166 -18.93 2.70 -6.12
C MET A 166 -19.81 2.61 -7.36
N PHE A 167 -19.23 2.47 -8.55
CA PHE A 167 -20.02 2.36 -9.79
C PHE A 167 -20.90 1.09 -9.82
N MET A 168 -20.50 0.03 -9.12
CA MET A 168 -21.30 -1.19 -9.00
C MET A 168 -22.42 -1.10 -7.96
N THR A 169 -22.24 -0.27 -6.95
CA THR A 169 -23.21 -0.08 -5.87
C THR A 169 -24.20 1.06 -6.17
N GLN A 170 -23.90 1.92 -7.14
CA GLN A 170 -24.77 3.00 -7.55
C GLN A 170 -26.05 2.45 -8.22
N PRO A 171 -27.25 2.85 -7.76
CA PRO A 171 -28.45 2.22 -8.27
C PRO A 171 -28.75 2.75 -9.68
N ALA A 172 -28.96 1.82 -10.62
CA ALA A 172 -29.19 2.11 -12.04
C ALA A 172 -30.28 3.17 -12.28
N HIS A 173 -31.23 3.32 -11.37
CA HIS A 173 -32.32 4.31 -11.45
C HIS A 173 -31.81 5.76 -11.53
N LEU A 174 -30.70 6.12 -10.87
CA LEU A 174 -30.19 7.50 -10.93
C LEU A 174 -29.64 7.82 -12.33
N MET A 175 -29.03 6.83 -12.97
CA MET A 175 -28.53 6.96 -14.34
C MET A 175 -29.66 6.94 -15.35
N GLU A 176 -30.70 6.12 -15.13
CA GLU A 176 -31.90 6.09 -15.97
C GLU A 176 -32.69 7.38 -15.86
N ALA A 177 -32.90 7.91 -14.65
CA ALA A 177 -33.56 9.19 -14.42
C ALA A 177 -32.84 10.34 -15.13
N ALA A 178 -31.50 10.40 -15.03
CA ALA A 178 -30.71 11.39 -15.76
C ALA A 178 -30.94 11.32 -17.28
N ARG A 179 -30.98 10.11 -17.85
CA ARG A 179 -31.27 9.93 -19.28
C ARG A 179 -32.70 10.33 -19.65
N THR A 180 -33.68 10.03 -18.80
CA THR A 180 -35.08 10.45 -19.01
C THR A 180 -35.23 11.97 -18.98
N LEU A 181 -34.42 12.66 -18.17
CA LEU A 181 -34.35 14.13 -18.09
C LEU A 181 -33.56 14.77 -19.25
N GLY A 182 -33.18 14.00 -20.28
CA GLY A 182 -32.53 14.51 -21.49
C GLY A 182 -31.00 14.54 -21.44
N GLU A 183 -30.36 14.07 -20.36
CA GLU A 183 -28.90 14.01 -20.31
C GLU A 183 -28.34 12.92 -21.23
N SER A 184 -27.32 13.31 -22.01
CA SER A 184 -26.52 12.34 -22.77
C SER A 184 -25.75 11.42 -21.83
N ARG A 185 -25.26 10.26 -22.31
CA ARG A 185 -24.46 9.34 -21.48
C ARG A 185 -23.21 9.99 -20.89
N ARG A 186 -22.57 10.89 -21.65
CA ARG A 186 -21.42 11.67 -21.19
C ARG A 186 -21.86 12.67 -20.11
N GLY A 187 -22.98 13.34 -20.34
CA GLY A 187 -23.61 14.23 -19.34
C GLY A 187 -23.95 13.52 -18.04
N ALA A 188 -24.61 12.36 -18.11
CA ALA A 188 -24.91 11.50 -16.97
C ALA A 188 -23.66 11.03 -16.22
N PHE A 189 -22.56 10.74 -16.94
CA PHE A 189 -21.28 10.43 -16.29
C PHE A 189 -20.74 11.63 -15.49
N PHE A 190 -20.58 12.80 -16.11
CA PHE A 190 -19.96 13.95 -15.46
C PHE A 190 -20.85 14.63 -14.41
N ARG A 191 -22.17 14.59 -14.58
CA ARG A 191 -23.14 15.27 -13.68
C ARG A 191 -23.70 14.36 -12.58
N VAL A 192 -23.70 13.03 -12.77
CA VAL A 192 -24.30 12.09 -11.82
C VAL A 192 -23.30 11.05 -11.32
N ALA A 193 -22.71 10.24 -12.20
CA ALA A 193 -21.84 9.14 -11.78
C ALA A 193 -20.56 9.64 -11.09
N LEU A 194 -19.84 10.58 -11.72
CA LEU A 194 -18.57 11.09 -11.23
C LEU A 194 -18.73 11.87 -9.91
N PRO A 195 -19.70 12.79 -9.74
CA PRO A 195 -19.93 13.47 -8.47
C PRO A 195 -20.29 12.52 -7.33
N LEU A 196 -21.07 11.47 -7.61
CA LEU A 196 -21.41 10.45 -6.61
C LEU A 196 -20.22 9.54 -6.27
N ALA A 197 -19.29 9.34 -7.19
CA ALA A 197 -18.06 8.58 -6.95
C ALA A 197 -16.96 9.39 -6.24
N ARG A 198 -17.03 10.72 -6.19
CA ARG A 198 -16.00 11.61 -5.59
C ARG A 198 -15.49 11.14 -4.21
N PRO A 199 -16.33 10.73 -3.26
CA PRO A 199 -15.84 10.29 -1.94
C PRO A 199 -14.96 9.03 -2.02
N ALA A 200 -15.27 8.08 -2.91
CA ALA A 200 -14.46 6.89 -3.07
C ALA A 200 -13.20 7.13 -3.91
N LEU A 201 -13.30 8.03 -4.90
CA LEU A 201 -12.14 8.51 -5.63
C LEU A 201 -11.15 9.20 -4.68
N ALA A 202 -11.63 10.02 -3.74
CA ALA A 202 -10.80 10.63 -2.71
C ALA A 202 -10.07 9.59 -1.86
N VAL A 203 -10.76 8.52 -1.43
CA VAL A 203 -10.12 7.43 -0.66
C VAL A 203 -9.01 6.74 -1.47
N GLY A 204 -9.31 6.34 -2.71
CA GLY A 204 -8.33 5.67 -3.57
C GLY A 204 -7.15 6.57 -3.91
N LEU A 205 -7.41 7.86 -4.14
CA LEU A 205 -6.38 8.88 -4.38
C LEU A 205 -5.50 9.05 -3.15
N SER A 206 -6.08 9.21 -1.96
CA SER A 206 -5.31 9.37 -0.72
C SER A 206 -4.39 8.18 -0.47
N LEU A 207 -4.84 6.95 -0.70
CA LEU A 207 -3.98 5.76 -0.59
C LEU A 207 -2.82 5.81 -1.60
N ALA A 208 -3.09 6.12 -2.87
CA ALA A 208 -2.05 6.25 -3.88
C ALA A 208 -1.03 7.37 -3.55
N LEU A 209 -1.49 8.50 -3.02
CA LEU A 209 -0.62 9.61 -2.62
C LEU A 209 0.20 9.29 -1.37
N LEU A 210 -0.34 8.52 -0.42
CA LEU A 210 0.42 8.04 0.74
C LEU A 210 1.52 7.05 0.33
N GLU A 211 1.25 6.15 -0.62
CA GLU A 211 2.28 5.28 -1.18
C GLU A 211 3.34 6.06 -1.98
N THR A 212 2.91 7.09 -2.72
CA THR A 212 3.84 7.99 -3.44
C THR A 212 4.73 8.76 -2.46
N LEU A 213 4.18 9.24 -1.34
CA LEU A 213 4.97 9.87 -0.29
C LEU A 213 5.93 8.88 0.36
N ASN A 214 5.55 7.62 0.55
CA ASN A 214 6.43 6.65 1.17
C ASN A 214 7.56 6.15 0.24
N ASP A 215 7.46 6.40 -1.06
CA ASP A 215 8.41 5.89 -2.04
C ASP A 215 9.78 6.59 -1.94
N ILE A 216 10.81 5.76 -1.74
CA ILE A 216 12.22 6.16 -1.85
C ILE A 216 12.83 5.56 -3.11
N GLY A 217 12.62 4.26 -3.31
CA GLY A 217 13.38 3.51 -4.30
C GLY A 217 13.17 3.98 -5.74
N ALA A 218 11.93 4.28 -6.16
CA ALA A 218 11.72 4.81 -7.51
C ALA A 218 12.12 6.29 -7.58
N SER A 219 11.73 7.09 -6.59
CA SER A 219 11.96 8.54 -6.56
C SER A 219 13.45 8.91 -6.55
N GLU A 220 14.24 8.30 -5.66
CA GLU A 220 15.69 8.51 -5.58
C GLU A 220 16.38 8.06 -6.88
N PHE A 221 16.01 6.89 -7.37
CA PHE A 221 16.62 6.32 -8.57
C PHE A 221 16.34 7.11 -9.85
N LEU A 222 15.14 7.65 -9.97
CA LEU A 222 14.75 8.52 -11.08
C LEU A 222 15.25 9.96 -10.89
N GLY A 223 16.03 10.24 -9.84
CA GLY A 223 16.65 11.53 -9.59
C GLY A 223 15.69 12.60 -9.07
N VAL A 224 14.54 12.22 -8.51
CA VAL A 224 13.55 13.14 -7.95
C VAL A 224 13.77 13.28 -6.44
N ASN A 225 14.31 14.44 -6.04
CA ASN A 225 14.54 14.76 -4.64
C ASN A 225 13.23 15.17 -3.94
N THR A 226 12.47 14.17 -3.48
CA THR A 226 11.25 14.33 -2.66
C THR A 226 11.61 14.55 -1.18
N LEU A 227 10.63 14.90 -0.34
CA LEU A 227 10.82 14.99 1.11
C LEU A 227 11.35 13.68 1.70
N THR A 228 10.89 12.54 1.19
CA THR A 228 11.30 11.20 1.64
C THR A 228 12.76 10.91 1.30
N VAL A 229 13.18 11.26 0.08
CA VAL A 229 14.57 11.16 -0.37
C VAL A 229 15.45 12.16 0.38
N ALA A 230 14.96 13.37 0.68
CA ALA A 230 15.67 14.35 1.48
C ALA A 230 15.90 13.85 2.92
N VAL A 231 14.92 13.18 3.54
CA VAL A 231 15.09 12.51 4.84
C VAL A 231 16.21 11.46 4.78
N TYR A 232 16.16 10.57 3.77
CA TYR A 232 17.15 9.51 3.59
C TYR A 232 18.57 10.07 3.38
N THR A 233 18.75 11.00 2.43
CA THR A 233 20.06 11.58 2.10
C THR A 233 20.62 12.44 3.24
N THR A 234 19.79 13.14 4.00
CA THR A 234 20.26 13.95 5.14
C THR A 234 20.76 13.06 6.26
N TRP A 235 20.08 11.94 6.54
CA TRP A 235 20.55 11.00 7.54
C TRP A 235 21.76 10.20 7.05
N ILE A 236 21.67 9.52 5.91
CA ILE A 236 22.68 8.55 5.46
C ILE A 236 23.89 9.22 4.82
N THR A 237 23.68 10.21 3.94
CA THR A 237 24.78 10.85 3.20
C THR A 237 25.45 11.96 4.00
N ARG A 238 24.67 12.71 4.79
CA ARG A 238 25.19 13.84 5.58
C ARG A 238 25.42 13.52 7.06
N SER A 239 25.09 12.30 7.50
CA SER A 239 25.21 11.86 8.89
C SER A 239 24.48 12.78 9.89
N ASP A 240 23.41 13.44 9.45
CA ASP A 240 22.65 14.41 10.25
C ASP A 240 21.26 13.86 10.59
N LEU A 241 21.18 13.15 11.73
CA LEU A 241 19.93 12.60 12.24
C LEU A 241 18.93 13.69 12.65
N ALA A 242 19.42 14.80 13.19
CA ALA A 242 18.57 15.89 13.68
C ALA A 242 17.90 16.62 12.51
N GLY A 243 18.67 16.98 11.48
CA GLY A 243 18.13 17.56 10.25
C GLY A 243 17.16 16.63 9.55
N ALA A 244 17.45 15.31 9.50
CA ALA A 244 16.53 14.33 8.96
C ALA A 244 15.21 14.24 9.75
N ALA A 245 15.26 14.33 11.08
CA ALA A 245 14.06 14.38 11.93
C ALA A 245 13.21 15.62 11.65
N GLN A 246 13.84 16.78 11.41
CA GLN A 246 13.13 18.02 11.06
C GLN A 246 12.42 17.91 9.71
N ILE A 247 13.08 17.37 8.69
CA ILE A 247 12.46 17.11 7.38
C ILE A 247 11.32 16.09 7.52
N ALA A 248 11.50 15.05 8.33
CA ALA A 248 10.48 14.06 8.63
C ALA A 248 9.25 14.67 9.34
N CYS A 249 9.42 15.66 10.22
CA CYS A 249 8.31 16.43 10.80
C CYS A 249 7.53 17.20 9.74
N ALA A 250 8.21 17.86 8.80
CA ALA A 250 7.57 18.54 7.67
C ALA A 250 6.80 17.54 6.79
N MET A 251 7.37 16.36 6.53
CA MET A 251 6.69 15.28 5.81
C MET A 251 5.44 14.77 6.56
N LEU A 252 5.52 14.59 7.88
CA LEU A 252 4.39 14.18 8.71
C LEU A 252 3.25 15.20 8.67
N PHE A 253 3.57 16.49 8.62
CA PHE A 253 2.56 17.54 8.41
C PHE A 253 1.80 17.35 7.09
N VAL A 254 2.50 17.06 5.99
CA VAL A 254 1.88 16.76 4.68
C VAL A 254 0.98 15.53 4.76
N VAL A 255 1.44 14.45 5.41
CA VAL A 255 0.66 13.24 5.64
C VAL A 255 -0.62 13.55 6.42
N VAL A 256 -0.51 14.28 7.52
CA VAL A 256 -1.66 14.68 8.34
C VAL A 256 -2.64 15.54 7.54
N ALA A 257 -2.14 16.47 6.73
CA ALA A 257 -2.98 17.28 5.85
C ALA A 257 -3.74 16.44 4.81
N LEU A 258 -3.08 15.47 4.17
CA LEU A 258 -3.73 14.55 3.22
C LEU A 258 -4.80 13.68 3.90
N VAL A 259 -4.50 13.11 5.06
CA VAL A 259 -5.47 12.31 5.84
C VAL A 259 -6.63 13.19 6.33
N TRP A 260 -6.37 14.44 6.69
CA TRP A 260 -7.43 15.38 7.09
C TRP A 260 -8.36 15.71 5.91
N LEU A 261 -7.79 15.97 4.73
CA LEU A 261 -8.56 16.20 3.49
C LEU A 261 -9.41 14.97 3.13
N GLU A 262 -8.85 13.76 3.23
CA GLU A 262 -9.59 12.49 3.04
C GLU A 262 -10.79 12.38 3.97
N ARG A 263 -10.57 12.54 5.28
CA ARG A 263 -11.62 12.41 6.29
C ARG A 263 -12.71 13.45 6.11
N ASN A 264 -12.35 14.69 5.75
CA ASN A 264 -13.32 15.75 5.54
C ASN A 264 -14.18 15.47 4.29
N GLY A 265 -13.58 14.93 3.23
CA GLY A 265 -14.28 14.45 2.03
C GLY A 265 -15.29 13.32 2.30
N ARG A 266 -15.11 12.57 3.39
CA ARG A 266 -16.01 11.49 3.81
C ARG A 266 -17.15 11.90 4.73
N ARG A 267 -17.13 13.11 5.32
CA ARG A 267 -18.13 13.53 6.33
C ARG A 267 -19.57 13.53 5.83
N HIS A 268 -19.78 13.62 4.51
CA HIS A 268 -21.10 13.62 3.88
C HIS A 268 -21.54 12.25 3.35
N GLN A 269 -20.89 11.15 3.76
CA GLN A 269 -21.32 9.78 3.45
C GLN A 269 -22.61 9.39 4.20
N ARG A 270 -23.73 10.07 3.91
CA ARG A 270 -25.06 9.53 4.16
C ARG A 270 -25.45 8.74 2.92
N PHE A 271 -25.11 7.45 2.90
CA PHE A 271 -25.65 6.51 1.92
C PHE A 271 -27.14 6.33 2.21
N GLY A 272 -27.96 7.24 1.69
CA GLY A 272 -29.39 7.07 1.60
C GLY A 272 -29.70 6.13 0.45
N SER A 273 -29.91 4.84 0.75
CA SER A 273 -30.98 4.06 0.11
C SER A 273 -31.02 2.66 0.71
N THR A 274 -32.12 2.38 1.39
CA THR A 274 -32.57 1.03 1.81
C THR A 274 -33.22 0.25 0.65
N GLN A 275 -33.17 0.74 -0.59
CA GLN A 275 -33.73 0.02 -1.74
C GLN A 275 -32.76 -1.02 -2.30
N ARG A 276 -33.32 -2.10 -2.88
CA ARG A 276 -32.59 -3.11 -3.65
C ARG A 276 -31.74 -2.42 -4.73
N MET A 277 -30.44 -2.44 -4.53
CA MET A 277 -29.46 -1.93 -5.48
C MET A 277 -29.48 -2.83 -6.72
N ARG A 278 -30.02 -2.34 -7.83
CA ARG A 278 -29.94 -3.04 -9.11
C ARG A 278 -28.62 -2.66 -9.78
N PRO A 279 -27.78 -3.63 -10.16
CA PRO A 279 -26.50 -3.33 -10.80
C PRO A 279 -26.74 -2.65 -12.15
N MET A 280 -25.86 -1.72 -12.51
CA MET A 280 -25.85 -1.11 -13.83
C MET A 280 -25.69 -2.20 -14.90
N GLN A 281 -26.58 -2.21 -15.90
CA GLN A 281 -26.44 -3.12 -17.03
C GLN A 281 -25.36 -2.61 -18.00
N PRO A 282 -24.29 -3.39 -18.26
CA PRO A 282 -23.23 -2.98 -19.18
C PRO A 282 -23.75 -2.87 -20.62
N ARG A 283 -23.39 -1.80 -21.33
CA ARG A 283 -23.72 -1.67 -22.76
C ARG A 283 -22.71 -2.43 -23.62
N ARG A 284 -23.19 -3.31 -24.48
CA ARG A 284 -22.40 -3.92 -25.57
C ARG A 284 -21.88 -2.87 -26.55
N LEU A 285 -20.56 -2.76 -26.62
CA LEU A 285 -19.85 -2.02 -27.64
C LEU A 285 -19.62 -2.93 -28.85
N HIS A 286 -19.68 -2.37 -30.06
CA HIS A 286 -19.47 -3.12 -31.30
C HIS A 286 -18.38 -2.45 -32.16
N GLY A 287 -17.75 -3.25 -33.03
CA GLY A 287 -16.74 -2.77 -33.98
C GLY A 287 -15.50 -2.16 -33.31
N TRP A 288 -14.97 -1.10 -33.93
CA TRP A 288 -13.74 -0.43 -33.48
C TRP A 288 -13.84 0.14 -32.05
N ALA A 289 -15.03 0.57 -31.61
CA ALA A 289 -15.23 1.12 -30.27
C ALA A 289 -15.02 0.06 -29.18
N ALA A 290 -15.33 -1.20 -29.46
CA ALA A 290 -15.09 -2.32 -28.53
C ALA A 290 -13.59 -2.63 -28.41
N TRP A 291 -12.87 -2.61 -29.52
CA TRP A 291 -11.42 -2.78 -29.54
C TRP A 291 -10.68 -1.61 -28.90
N LEU A 292 -11.13 -0.38 -29.12
CA LEU A 292 -10.57 0.79 -28.43
C LEU A 292 -10.76 0.68 -26.91
N ALA A 293 -11.95 0.29 -26.44
CA ALA A 293 -12.18 0.06 -25.01
C ALA A 293 -11.25 -1.05 -24.44
N THR A 294 -11.02 -2.11 -25.22
CA THR A 294 -10.08 -3.18 -24.86
C THR A 294 -8.65 -2.64 -24.76
N ALA A 295 -8.19 -1.88 -25.76
CA ALA A 295 -6.86 -1.29 -25.79
C ALA A 295 -6.65 -0.29 -24.65
N THR A 296 -7.61 0.60 -24.39
CA THR A 296 -7.55 1.58 -23.30
C THR A 296 -7.51 0.90 -21.92
N ALA A 297 -8.25 -0.18 -21.71
CA ALA A 297 -8.21 -0.92 -20.46
C ALA A 297 -6.98 -1.84 -20.33
N ALA A 298 -6.43 -2.33 -21.45
CA ALA A 298 -5.22 -3.16 -21.45
C ALA A 298 -3.95 -2.33 -21.26
N LEU A 299 -3.89 -1.10 -21.79
CA LEU A 299 -2.70 -0.26 -21.77
C LEU A 299 -2.11 -0.06 -20.36
N PRO A 300 -2.90 0.26 -19.30
CA PRO A 300 -2.36 0.39 -17.96
C PRO A 300 -1.84 -0.91 -17.37
N VAL A 301 -2.42 -2.06 -17.74
CA VAL A 301 -1.93 -3.39 -17.33
C VAL A 301 -0.61 -3.70 -18.04
N MET A 302 -0.53 -3.38 -19.33
CA MET A 302 0.69 -3.59 -20.11
C MET A 302 1.85 -2.76 -19.56
N ILE A 303 1.60 -1.48 -19.24
CA ILE A 303 2.64 -0.58 -18.72
C ILE A 303 2.96 -0.89 -17.25
N GLY A 304 1.94 -0.96 -16.40
CA GLY A 304 2.15 -1.10 -14.95
C GLY A 304 2.59 -2.49 -14.48
N PHE A 305 2.43 -3.53 -15.32
CA PHE A 305 2.71 -4.90 -14.93
C PHE A 305 3.34 -5.75 -16.04
N ALA A 306 2.70 -5.89 -17.20
CA ALA A 306 3.12 -6.92 -18.17
C ALA A 306 4.51 -6.64 -18.76
N ALA A 307 4.79 -5.41 -19.17
CA ALA A 307 6.10 -5.01 -19.69
C ALA A 307 7.24 -5.21 -18.66
N PRO A 308 7.16 -4.68 -17.42
CA PRO A 308 8.20 -4.92 -16.43
C PRO A 308 8.30 -6.40 -16.04
N ALA A 309 7.19 -7.12 -15.89
CA ALA A 309 7.23 -8.55 -15.56
C ALA A 309 7.89 -9.39 -16.66
N LEU A 310 7.56 -9.14 -17.94
CA LEU A 310 8.19 -9.82 -19.07
C LEU A 310 9.68 -9.53 -19.16
N TYR A 311 10.07 -8.27 -18.94
CA TYR A 311 11.48 -7.88 -18.87
C TYR A 311 12.22 -8.64 -17.75
N LEU A 312 11.66 -8.71 -16.54
CA LEU A 312 12.25 -9.45 -15.43
C LEU A 312 12.39 -10.95 -15.72
N VAL A 313 11.39 -11.56 -16.37
CA VAL A 313 11.45 -12.96 -16.81
C VAL A 313 12.54 -13.16 -17.85
N TRP A 314 12.66 -12.24 -18.81
CA TRP A 314 13.69 -12.29 -19.85
C TRP A 314 15.09 -12.20 -19.25
N GLU A 315 15.36 -11.18 -18.41
CA GLU A 315 16.66 -10.97 -17.78
C GLU A 315 17.03 -12.12 -16.83
N SER A 316 16.07 -12.59 -16.02
CA SER A 316 16.30 -13.77 -15.17
C SER A 316 16.66 -15.00 -16.00
N SER A 317 15.99 -15.21 -17.14
CA SER A 317 16.28 -16.34 -18.05
C SER A 317 17.64 -16.19 -18.74
N LYS A 318 18.01 -14.99 -19.17
CA LYS A 318 19.32 -14.68 -19.76
C LYS A 318 20.44 -14.98 -18.77
N ARG A 319 20.30 -14.51 -17.53
CA ARG A 319 21.27 -14.76 -16.45
C ARG A 319 21.49 -16.25 -16.20
N LEU A 320 20.40 -17.02 -16.06
CA LEU A 320 20.49 -18.48 -15.85
C LEU A 320 21.20 -19.19 -17.02
N ARG A 321 20.94 -18.77 -18.26
CA ARG A 321 21.58 -19.35 -19.46
C ARG A 321 23.07 -19.01 -19.58
N GLN A 322 23.48 -17.84 -19.08
CA GLN A 322 24.87 -17.38 -19.11
C GLN A 322 25.72 -17.96 -17.97
N GLY A 323 25.19 -18.92 -17.19
CA GLY A 323 25.90 -19.51 -16.06
C GLY A 323 25.87 -18.65 -14.79
N GLY A 324 25.16 -17.53 -14.80
CA GLY A 324 24.86 -16.72 -13.62
C GLY A 324 23.86 -17.44 -12.73
N GLY A 325 24.32 -18.41 -11.95
CA GLY A 325 23.48 -19.16 -11.02
C GLY A 325 22.88 -18.30 -9.89
N ILE A 326 22.16 -18.96 -8.99
CA ILE A 326 21.69 -18.35 -7.74
C ILE A 326 22.91 -18.18 -6.82
N SER A 327 23.31 -16.95 -6.55
CA SER A 327 24.43 -16.67 -5.65
C SER A 327 24.07 -16.98 -4.20
N GLN A 328 25.08 -17.30 -3.38
CA GLN A 328 24.87 -17.50 -1.95
C GLN A 328 24.29 -16.25 -1.27
N GLY A 329 24.70 -15.05 -1.70
CA GLY A 329 24.16 -13.77 -1.23
C GLY A 329 22.67 -13.59 -1.57
N LEU A 330 22.22 -14.05 -2.73
CA LEU A 330 20.81 -14.01 -3.10
C LEU A 330 19.98 -14.99 -2.23
N LEU A 331 20.52 -16.18 -1.96
CA LEU A 331 19.86 -17.17 -1.13
C LEU A 331 19.76 -16.73 0.34
N SER A 332 20.82 -16.14 0.89
CA SER A 332 20.79 -15.53 2.23
C SER A 332 19.80 -14.36 2.28
N SER A 333 19.76 -13.53 1.24
CA SER A 333 18.82 -12.41 1.15
C SER A 333 17.37 -12.87 1.07
N LEU A 334 17.09 -13.97 0.36
CA LEU A 334 15.78 -14.62 0.36
C LEU A 334 15.41 -15.12 1.76
N GLY A 335 16.32 -15.82 2.44
CA GLY A 335 16.10 -16.29 3.82
C GLY A 335 15.79 -15.15 4.79
N ASN A 336 16.58 -14.08 4.74
CA ASN A 336 16.39 -12.87 5.55
C ASN A 336 15.04 -12.20 5.27
N THR A 337 14.64 -12.12 4.00
CA THR A 337 13.35 -11.53 3.59
C THR A 337 12.18 -12.36 4.12
N LEU A 338 12.26 -13.68 4.01
CA LEU A 338 11.22 -14.59 4.52
C LEU A 338 11.13 -14.52 6.05
N ALA A 339 12.28 -14.50 6.74
CA ALA A 339 12.32 -14.37 8.20
C ALA A 339 11.73 -13.03 8.67
N LEU A 340 12.11 -11.92 8.01
CA LEU A 340 11.56 -10.60 8.28
C LEU A 340 10.04 -10.57 8.04
N ALA A 341 9.60 -11.02 6.86
CA ALA A 341 8.18 -11.01 6.49
C ALA A 341 7.34 -11.87 7.43
N ALA A 342 7.82 -13.05 7.83
CA ALA A 342 7.16 -13.91 8.81
C ALA A 342 7.08 -13.25 10.19
N GLY A 343 8.18 -12.68 10.69
CA GLY A 343 8.23 -11.98 11.98
C GLY A 343 7.28 -10.79 12.03
N VAL A 344 7.30 -9.94 11.00
CA VAL A 344 6.39 -8.79 10.86
C VAL A 344 4.94 -9.25 10.82
N THR A 345 4.63 -10.31 10.07
CA THR A 345 3.28 -10.85 9.97
C THR A 345 2.76 -11.35 11.31
N VAL A 346 3.55 -12.13 12.03
CA VAL A 346 3.15 -12.66 13.34
C VAL A 346 2.88 -11.52 14.32
N VAL A 347 3.80 -10.56 14.42
CA VAL A 347 3.67 -9.43 15.37
C VAL A 347 2.48 -8.54 15.00
N ALA A 348 2.33 -8.17 13.72
CA ALA A 348 1.25 -7.29 13.27
C ALA A 348 -0.13 -7.95 13.38
N VAL A 349 -0.26 -9.24 13.08
CA VAL A 349 -1.54 -9.97 13.21
C VAL A 349 -1.90 -10.16 14.67
N ALA A 350 -0.94 -10.50 15.53
CA ALA A 350 -1.18 -10.64 16.96
C ALA A 350 -1.62 -9.30 17.58
N ALA A 351 -0.89 -8.22 17.28
CA ALA A 351 -1.25 -6.86 17.71
C ALA A 351 -2.61 -6.43 17.14
N GLY A 352 -2.87 -6.72 15.86
CA GLY A 352 -4.12 -6.41 15.19
C GLY A 352 -5.33 -7.12 15.80
N LEU A 353 -5.16 -8.39 16.18
CA LEU A 353 -6.19 -9.16 16.89
C LEU A 353 -6.49 -8.56 18.26
N VAL A 354 -5.46 -8.17 19.03
CA VAL A 354 -5.62 -7.51 20.34
C VAL A 354 -6.40 -6.21 20.20
N VAL A 355 -6.01 -5.36 19.24
CA VAL A 355 -6.64 -4.05 19.00
C VAL A 355 -8.09 -4.22 18.53
N ALA A 356 -8.33 -5.06 17.52
CA ALA A 356 -9.67 -5.30 16.98
C ALA A 356 -10.61 -5.93 18.03
N TRP A 357 -10.10 -6.86 18.84
CA TRP A 357 -10.85 -7.47 19.93
C TRP A 357 -11.17 -6.48 21.05
N ALA A 358 -10.23 -5.61 21.44
CA ALA A 358 -10.48 -4.57 22.44
C ALA A 358 -11.44 -3.48 21.94
N ALA A 359 -11.42 -3.18 20.64
CA ALA A 359 -12.31 -2.21 20.00
C ALA A 359 -13.76 -2.72 19.87
N ARG A 360 -13.96 -4.04 19.86
CA ARG A 360 -15.29 -4.66 19.82
C ARG A 360 -16.10 -4.22 21.04
N SER A 361 -17.23 -3.59 20.78
CA SER A 361 -18.12 -3.05 21.82
C SER A 361 -19.42 -3.86 21.90
N GLN A 362 -19.74 -4.42 23.06
CA GLN A 362 -21.07 -4.92 23.38
C GLN A 362 -21.82 -3.86 24.20
N GLY A 363 -22.85 -3.23 23.61
CA GLY A 363 -23.76 -2.29 24.29
C GLY A 363 -23.81 -0.87 23.70
N SER A 364 -24.82 -0.08 24.12
CA SER A 364 -25.18 1.23 23.55
C SER A 364 -24.25 2.41 23.91
N ARG A 365 -23.15 2.19 24.63
CA ARG A 365 -22.22 3.27 25.03
C ARG A 365 -21.05 3.42 24.03
N PRO A 366 -20.56 4.65 23.77
CA PRO A 366 -19.39 4.86 22.93
C PRO A 366 -18.16 4.18 23.56
N ASN A 367 -17.62 3.15 22.91
CA ASN A 367 -16.43 2.45 23.40
C ASN A 367 -15.19 3.34 23.23
N ARG A 368 -14.55 3.72 24.35
CA ARG A 368 -13.28 4.45 24.35
C ARG A 368 -12.21 3.71 23.53
N ALA A 369 -12.19 2.38 23.50
CA ALA A 369 -11.20 1.62 22.73
C ALA A 369 -11.27 1.85 21.19
N ARG A 370 -12.33 2.47 20.66
CA ARG A 370 -12.38 2.87 19.24
C ARG A 370 -11.35 3.93 18.88
N TRP A 371 -10.91 4.77 19.83
CA TRP A 371 -9.80 5.70 19.54
C TRP A 371 -8.48 4.94 19.38
N GLN A 372 -8.28 3.84 20.11
CA GLN A 372 -7.06 3.03 20.05
C GLN A 372 -6.94 2.35 18.68
N ALA A 373 -8.03 1.79 18.17
CA ALA A 373 -8.07 1.26 16.80
C ALA A 373 -7.80 2.33 15.73
N ARG A 374 -8.31 3.56 15.92
CA ARG A 374 -8.01 4.68 15.02
C ARG A 374 -6.54 5.09 15.07
N VAL A 375 -5.91 5.03 16.23
CA VAL A 375 -4.47 5.31 16.38
C VAL A 375 -3.64 4.20 15.77
N ALA A 376 -4.00 2.93 15.97
CA ALA A 376 -3.35 1.81 15.29
C ALA A 376 -3.41 1.94 13.75
N ALA A 377 -4.54 2.43 13.22
CA ALA A 377 -4.68 2.73 11.80
C ALA A 377 -3.83 3.90 11.31
N LEU A 378 -3.33 4.79 12.19
CA LEU A 378 -2.41 5.87 11.79
C LEU A 378 -1.04 5.33 11.38
N GLY A 379 -0.62 4.16 11.88
CA GLY A 379 0.68 3.57 11.55
C GLY A 379 0.90 3.41 10.05
N TYR A 380 -0.15 3.11 9.29
CA TYR A 380 -0.10 3.02 7.82
C TYR A 380 0.18 4.35 7.13
N ALA A 381 -0.27 5.46 7.71
CA ALA A 381 -0.04 6.78 7.15
C ALA A 381 1.42 7.26 7.38
N VAL A 382 2.11 6.71 8.38
CA VAL A 382 3.48 7.13 8.71
C VAL A 382 4.46 6.47 7.72
N PRO A 383 5.29 7.25 7.01
CA PRO A 383 6.31 6.72 6.13
C PRO A 383 7.36 5.87 6.86
N GLY A 384 7.92 4.86 6.20
CA GLY A 384 8.92 3.95 6.77
C GLY A 384 10.18 4.67 7.25
N THR A 385 10.61 5.74 6.55
CA THR A 385 11.71 6.63 6.99
C THR A 385 11.42 7.33 8.30
N VAL A 386 10.20 7.87 8.44
CA VAL A 386 9.76 8.58 9.64
C VAL A 386 9.67 7.62 10.81
N LEU A 387 9.15 6.40 10.59
CA LEU A 387 9.15 5.33 11.59
C LEU A 387 10.57 4.92 11.98
N ALA A 388 11.49 4.79 11.03
CA ALA A 388 12.87 4.42 11.29
C ALA A 388 13.57 5.43 12.21
N ILE A 389 13.51 6.72 11.87
CA ILE A 389 14.12 7.79 12.68
C ILE A 389 13.44 7.89 14.04
N GLY A 390 12.11 7.89 14.08
CA GLY A 390 11.35 8.01 15.32
C GLY A 390 11.58 6.84 16.28
N LEU A 391 11.72 5.61 15.77
CA LEU A 391 11.96 4.44 16.61
C LEU A 391 13.41 4.29 17.05
N LEU A 392 14.37 4.92 16.37
CA LEU A 392 15.79 4.72 16.64
C LEU A 392 16.15 5.05 18.11
N THR A 393 15.83 6.25 18.58
CA THR A 393 16.14 6.68 19.95
C THR A 393 15.49 5.83 21.04
N PRO A 394 14.16 5.59 21.04
CA PRO A 394 13.54 4.75 22.06
C PRO A 394 14.02 3.29 21.96
N ALA A 395 14.28 2.79 20.75
CA ALA A 395 14.85 1.46 20.57
C ALA A 395 16.24 1.35 21.21
N LEU A 396 17.15 2.29 20.95
CA LEU A 396 18.49 2.29 21.56
C LEU A 396 18.45 2.36 23.08
N ALA A 397 17.52 3.15 23.65
CA ALA A 397 17.36 3.24 25.10
C ALA A 397 16.90 1.91 25.71
N ILE A 398 15.91 1.25 25.08
CA ILE A 398 15.44 -0.07 25.51
C ILE A 398 16.54 -1.12 25.33
N ASP A 399 17.27 -1.06 24.22
CA ASP A 399 18.33 -2.01 23.89
C ASP A 399 19.50 -1.93 24.89
N ALA A 400 19.93 -0.72 25.24
CA ALA A 400 20.94 -0.48 26.27
C ALA A 400 20.47 -0.94 27.66
N ALA A 401 19.21 -0.68 28.02
CA ALA A 401 18.64 -1.15 29.28
C ALA A 401 18.61 -2.69 29.34
N LEU A 402 18.27 -3.35 28.24
CA LEU A 402 18.25 -4.80 28.12
C LEU A 402 19.66 -5.39 28.19
N ALA A 403 20.61 -4.80 27.47
CA ALA A 403 22.01 -5.20 27.48
C ALA A 403 22.59 -5.13 28.90
N ASN A 404 22.32 -4.03 29.62
CA ASN A 404 22.74 -3.85 31.01
C ASN A 404 22.07 -4.84 31.98
N ALA A 405 20.78 -5.14 31.79
CA ALA A 405 20.05 -6.04 32.66
C ALA A 405 20.47 -7.51 32.53
N PHE A 406 20.82 -7.95 31.31
CA PHE A 406 21.16 -9.35 31.01
C PHE A 406 22.64 -9.60 30.75
N GLY A 407 23.49 -8.56 30.85
CA GLY A 407 24.94 -8.66 30.65
C GLY A 407 25.36 -8.92 29.19
N PHE A 408 24.55 -8.53 28.21
CA PHE A 408 24.92 -8.65 26.80
C PHE A 408 25.90 -7.55 26.39
N THR A 409 26.86 -7.89 25.54
CA THR A 409 27.73 -6.91 24.89
C THR A 409 27.09 -6.41 23.59
N GLY A 410 26.90 -5.10 23.45
CA GLY A 410 26.36 -4.47 22.24
C GLY A 410 24.86 -4.19 22.29
N LEU A 411 24.22 -4.13 21.12
CA LEU A 411 22.81 -3.77 20.92
C LEU A 411 22.00 -5.01 20.47
N PRO A 412 21.53 -5.86 21.40
CA PRO A 412 20.89 -7.14 21.06
C PRO A 412 19.62 -7.02 20.20
N LEU A 413 18.74 -6.05 20.46
CA LEU A 413 17.49 -5.88 19.72
C LEU A 413 17.74 -5.35 18.29
N MET A 414 18.65 -4.39 18.15
CA MET A 414 19.10 -3.90 16.84
C MET A 414 19.79 -5.01 16.06
N GLY A 415 20.74 -5.72 16.68
CA GLY A 415 21.50 -6.80 16.04
C GLY A 415 20.62 -7.97 15.60
N ALA A 416 19.58 -8.31 16.37
CA ALA A 416 18.61 -9.34 16.03
C ALA A 416 17.54 -8.90 15.01
N GLY A 417 17.52 -7.62 14.60
CA GLY A 417 16.52 -7.09 13.65
C GLY A 417 15.13 -6.89 14.26
N VAL A 418 14.99 -6.93 15.58
CA VAL A 418 13.70 -6.76 16.28
C VAL A 418 13.13 -5.37 16.04
N VAL A 419 13.99 -4.34 16.04
CA VAL A 419 13.56 -2.94 15.81
C VAL A 419 12.97 -2.78 14.41
N LEU A 420 13.57 -3.42 13.40
CA LEU A 420 13.05 -3.44 12.03
C LEU A 420 11.69 -4.15 11.97
N VAL A 421 11.55 -5.31 12.63
CA VAL A 421 10.26 -6.02 12.71
C VAL A 421 9.19 -5.14 13.35
N VAL A 422 9.49 -4.44 14.44
CA VAL A 422 8.56 -3.54 15.13
C VAL A 422 8.18 -2.35 14.25
N ALA A 423 9.15 -1.73 13.55
CA ALA A 423 8.88 -0.62 12.64
C ALA A 423 7.92 -1.04 11.52
N CYS A 424 8.20 -2.16 10.86
CA CYS A 424 7.33 -2.70 9.81
C CYS A 424 5.96 -3.15 10.38
N ALA A 425 5.92 -3.74 11.58
CA ALA A 425 4.66 -4.14 12.21
C ALA A 425 3.77 -2.94 12.53
N ILE A 426 4.34 -1.82 13.00
CA ILE A 426 3.62 -0.55 13.21
C ILE A 426 3.06 -0.04 11.89
N ARG A 427 3.89 -0.01 10.84
CA ARG A 427 3.50 0.45 9.50
C ARG A 427 2.32 -0.36 8.94
N PHE A 428 2.39 -1.68 9.06
CA PHE A 428 1.41 -2.59 8.46
C PHE A 428 0.24 -2.96 9.37
N LEU A 429 0.18 -2.45 10.60
CA LEU A 429 -0.83 -2.80 11.61
C LEU A 429 -2.28 -2.54 11.16
N ALA A 430 -2.50 -1.52 10.32
CA ALA A 430 -3.84 -1.15 9.86
C ALA A 430 -4.53 -2.27 9.07
N MET A 431 -3.76 -3.05 8.30
CA MET A 431 -4.29 -4.14 7.47
C MET A 431 -4.96 -5.27 8.28
N PRO A 432 -4.27 -5.92 9.25
CA PRO A 432 -4.89 -6.95 10.07
C PRO A 432 -5.97 -6.38 10.99
N VAL A 433 -5.82 -5.16 11.55
CA VAL A 433 -6.88 -4.53 12.35
C VAL A 433 -8.16 -4.39 11.53
N GLY A 434 -8.10 -3.79 10.34
CA GLY A 434 -9.27 -3.60 9.47
C GLY A 434 -9.88 -4.91 8.99
N GLY A 435 -9.05 -5.89 8.61
CA GLY A 435 -9.51 -7.21 8.17
C GLY A 435 -10.21 -8.00 9.29
N ILE A 436 -9.63 -8.00 10.50
CA ILE A 436 -10.18 -8.69 11.67
C ILE A 436 -11.46 -7.97 12.15
N GLU A 437 -11.50 -6.64 12.17
CA GLU A 437 -12.71 -5.88 12.51
C GLU A 437 -13.85 -6.19 11.52
N ALA A 438 -13.57 -6.25 10.22
CA ALA A 438 -14.56 -6.61 9.21
C ALA A 438 -15.06 -8.06 9.39
N GLY A 439 -14.18 -9.00 9.76
CA GLY A 439 -14.56 -10.37 10.11
C GLY A 439 -15.43 -10.42 11.37
N LEU A 440 -15.03 -9.71 12.42
CA LEU A 440 -15.77 -9.60 13.68
C LEU A 440 -17.17 -9.00 13.47
N ALA A 441 -17.31 -8.02 12.59
CA ALA A 441 -18.60 -7.38 12.28
C ALA A 441 -19.62 -8.36 11.66
N ARG A 442 -19.15 -9.44 11.02
CA ARG A 442 -20.01 -10.49 10.45
C ARG A 442 -20.50 -11.51 11.49
N ILE A 443 -19.87 -11.57 12.66
CA ILE A 443 -20.22 -12.51 13.73
C ILE A 443 -21.29 -11.88 14.62
N PRO A 444 -22.52 -12.44 14.68
CA PRO A 444 -23.60 -11.90 15.49
C PRO A 444 -23.23 -11.82 16.98
N PRO A 445 -23.59 -10.73 17.68
CA PRO A 445 -23.33 -10.60 19.12
C PRO A 445 -23.92 -11.74 19.97
N ALA A 446 -25.02 -12.36 19.51
CA ALA A 446 -25.68 -13.46 20.20
C ALA A 446 -24.78 -14.68 20.43
N ILE A 447 -23.86 -14.98 19.50
CA ILE A 447 -22.92 -16.12 19.64
C ILE A 447 -21.96 -15.86 20.81
N GLU A 448 -21.48 -14.63 20.93
CA GLU A 448 -20.60 -14.21 22.02
C GLU A 448 -21.34 -14.21 23.36
N GLN A 449 -22.58 -13.72 23.38
CA GLN A 449 -23.44 -13.73 24.58
C GLN A 449 -23.74 -15.16 25.06
N ALA A 450 -24.02 -16.08 24.14
CA ALA A 450 -24.22 -17.50 24.48
C ALA A 450 -22.97 -18.12 25.12
N SER A 451 -21.78 -17.88 24.55
CA SER A 451 -20.50 -18.30 25.13
C SER A 451 -20.31 -17.77 26.55
N ARG A 452 -20.62 -16.50 26.78
CA ARG A 452 -20.54 -15.86 28.10
C ARG A 452 -21.53 -16.43 29.11
N LEU A 453 -22.75 -16.79 28.67
CA LEU A 453 -23.76 -17.43 29.52
C LEU A 453 -23.36 -18.85 29.93
N LEU A 454 -22.62 -19.56 29.07
CA LEU A 454 -22.06 -20.89 29.35
C LEU A 454 -20.81 -20.84 30.25
N GLY A 455 -20.44 -19.67 30.78
CA GLY A 455 -19.35 -19.51 31.76
C GLY A 455 -17.97 -19.20 31.17
N GLU A 456 -17.85 -19.02 29.85
CA GLU A 456 -16.55 -18.69 29.25
C GLU A 456 -16.10 -17.26 29.58
N THR A 457 -14.79 -17.11 29.82
CA THR A 457 -14.18 -15.78 30.01
C THR A 457 -14.10 -15.03 28.69
N THR A 458 -13.70 -13.74 28.71
CA THR A 458 -13.53 -12.95 27.48
C THR A 458 -12.45 -13.55 26.59
N GLY A 459 -11.34 -14.00 27.18
CA GLY A 459 -10.26 -14.68 26.45
C GLY A 459 -10.65 -16.09 25.99
N GLY A 460 -11.42 -16.82 26.81
CA GLY A 460 -11.94 -18.14 26.45
C GLY A 460 -12.91 -18.08 25.26
N THR A 461 -13.80 -17.08 25.26
CA THR A 461 -14.72 -16.78 24.14
C THR A 461 -13.93 -16.41 22.88
N LEU A 462 -12.88 -15.58 22.99
CA LEU A 462 -12.01 -15.29 21.85
C LEU A 462 -11.37 -16.57 21.29
N ARG A 463 -10.73 -17.37 22.14
CA ARG A 463 -9.96 -18.56 21.71
C ARG A 463 -10.84 -19.67 21.15
N ARG A 464 -11.97 -19.99 21.80
CA ARG A 464 -12.82 -21.13 21.43
C ARG A 464 -13.85 -20.81 20.36
N VAL A 465 -14.33 -19.57 20.28
CA VAL A 465 -15.46 -19.20 19.41
C VAL A 465 -14.99 -18.28 18.29
N HIS A 466 -14.40 -17.13 18.63
CA HIS A 466 -14.07 -16.14 17.61
C HIS A 466 -12.85 -16.55 16.77
N LEU A 467 -11.80 -17.11 17.37
CA LEU A 467 -10.56 -17.42 16.65
C LEU A 467 -10.79 -18.42 15.50
N PRO A 468 -11.54 -19.54 15.68
CA PRO A 468 -11.90 -20.43 14.56
C PRO A 468 -12.74 -19.73 13.48
N LEU A 469 -13.74 -18.93 13.88
CA LEU A 469 -14.60 -18.20 12.94
C LEU A 469 -13.86 -17.08 12.19
N LEU A 470 -12.81 -16.52 12.80
CA LEU A 470 -11.99 -15.46 12.24
C LEU A 470 -10.81 -15.97 11.41
N GLN A 471 -10.53 -17.29 11.38
CA GLN A 471 -9.41 -17.86 10.62
C GLN A 471 -9.32 -17.33 9.18
N PRO A 472 -10.41 -17.22 8.39
CA PRO A 472 -10.33 -16.67 7.04
C PRO A 472 -9.91 -15.19 7.00
N ALA A 473 -10.40 -14.39 7.95
CA ALA A 473 -10.08 -12.97 8.05
C ALA A 473 -8.63 -12.76 8.51
N ILE A 474 -8.18 -13.55 9.50
CA ILE A 474 -6.80 -13.56 10.00
C ILE A 474 -5.84 -14.00 8.89
N ALA A 475 -6.14 -15.08 8.16
CA ALA A 475 -5.31 -15.57 7.07
C ALA A 475 -5.17 -14.54 5.94
N THR A 476 -6.27 -13.86 5.59
CA THR A 476 -6.26 -12.79 4.58
C THR A 476 -5.40 -11.61 5.05
N GLY A 477 -5.58 -11.15 6.30
CA GLY A 477 -4.77 -10.08 6.87
C GLY A 477 -3.29 -10.45 6.98
N ALA A 478 -2.99 -11.68 7.38
CA ALA A 478 -1.63 -12.21 7.48
C ALA A 478 -0.92 -12.23 6.13
N LEU A 479 -1.60 -12.73 5.08
CA LEU A 479 -1.03 -12.77 3.74
C LEU A 479 -0.73 -11.37 3.20
N LEU A 480 -1.63 -10.40 3.41
CA LEU A 480 -1.41 -9.02 2.97
C LEU A 480 -0.19 -8.39 3.64
N VAL A 481 -0.07 -8.55 4.97
CA VAL A 481 1.10 -8.06 5.73
C VAL A 481 2.38 -8.76 5.26
N PHE A 482 2.35 -10.08 5.07
CA PHE A 482 3.50 -10.85 4.63
C PHE A 482 4.06 -10.34 3.30
N VAL A 483 3.17 -10.12 2.33
CA VAL A 483 3.54 -9.68 0.99
C VAL A 483 4.05 -8.24 0.99
N ASP A 484 3.45 -7.35 1.78
CA ASP A 484 3.94 -5.98 1.91
C ASP A 484 5.30 -5.92 2.63
N ALA A 485 5.51 -6.78 3.64
CA ALA A 485 6.80 -6.90 4.32
C ALA A 485 7.91 -7.45 3.40
N MET A 486 7.59 -8.33 2.43
CA MET A 486 8.57 -8.84 1.47
C MET A 486 9.14 -7.76 0.54
N LYS A 487 8.37 -6.71 0.24
CA LYS A 487 8.79 -5.59 -0.63
C LYS A 487 9.14 -4.32 0.13
N GLU A 488 9.16 -4.37 1.47
CA GLU A 488 9.44 -3.20 2.31
C GLU A 488 10.92 -2.80 2.20
N LEU A 489 11.14 -1.60 1.67
CA LEU A 489 12.47 -1.04 1.40
C LEU A 489 12.83 0.12 2.34
N PRO A 490 11.98 1.16 2.54
CA PRO A 490 12.35 2.33 3.34
C PRO A 490 12.81 2.04 4.76
N ALA A 491 12.01 1.30 5.55
CA ALA A 491 12.39 0.99 6.93
C ALA A 491 13.62 0.05 6.97
N THR A 492 13.68 -0.89 6.04
CA THR A 492 14.76 -1.89 5.94
C THR A 492 16.10 -1.25 5.60
N LEU A 493 16.16 -0.27 4.69
CA LEU A 493 17.40 0.44 4.36
C LEU A 493 18.03 1.14 5.57
N LEU A 494 17.19 1.59 6.50
CA LEU A 494 17.59 2.44 7.62
C LEU A 494 17.80 1.70 8.94
N LEU A 495 17.08 0.60 9.15
CA LEU A 495 17.09 -0.15 10.42
C LEU A 495 17.67 -1.56 10.32
N ARG A 496 18.11 -2.01 9.13
CA ARG A 496 18.68 -3.35 8.99
C ARG A 496 19.96 -3.51 9.84
N PRO A 497 20.15 -4.67 10.49
CA PRO A 497 21.42 -5.03 11.10
C PRO A 497 22.57 -5.09 10.09
N ALA A 498 23.80 -5.04 10.58
CA ALA A 498 24.98 -5.29 9.75
C ALA A 498 24.92 -6.70 9.12
N ASN A 499 25.30 -6.80 7.84
CA ASN A 499 25.24 -8.05 7.05
C ASN A 499 23.84 -8.67 6.90
N PHE A 500 22.79 -7.89 7.11
CA PHE A 500 21.40 -8.31 6.90
C PHE A 500 20.83 -7.66 5.63
N ASP A 501 21.05 -8.30 4.49
CA ASP A 501 20.41 -7.90 3.23
C ASP A 501 19.10 -8.66 3.06
N THR A 502 18.05 -7.93 2.67
CA THR A 502 16.79 -8.51 2.14
C THR A 502 16.84 -8.47 0.62
N LEU A 503 15.92 -9.17 -0.06
CA LEU A 503 15.78 -9.10 -1.51
C LEU A 503 15.57 -7.67 -1.98
N ALA A 504 14.79 -6.87 -1.24
CA ALA A 504 14.54 -5.47 -1.57
C ALA A 504 15.82 -4.63 -1.48
N THR A 505 16.57 -4.74 -0.38
CA THR A 505 17.81 -3.96 -0.22
C THR A 505 18.97 -4.46 -1.08
N TRP A 506 19.04 -5.77 -1.35
CA TRP A 506 20.00 -6.35 -2.28
C TRP A 506 19.75 -5.83 -3.70
N LEU A 507 18.51 -5.92 -4.17
CA LEU A 507 18.10 -5.38 -5.48
C LEU A 507 18.37 -3.88 -5.57
N TYR A 508 18.09 -3.13 -4.51
CA TYR A 508 18.40 -1.71 -4.44
C TYR A 508 19.92 -1.44 -4.57
N ALA A 509 20.76 -2.21 -3.88
CA ALA A 509 22.21 -2.07 -3.94
C ALA A 509 22.78 -2.40 -5.33
N GLU A 510 22.29 -3.47 -5.97
CA GLU A 510 22.67 -3.82 -7.35
C GLU A 510 22.20 -2.76 -8.35
N ALA A 511 20.99 -2.22 -8.16
CA ALA A 511 20.50 -1.13 -8.99
C ALA A 511 21.33 0.16 -8.83
N ALA A 512 21.78 0.48 -7.61
CA ALA A 512 22.66 1.60 -7.35
C ALA A 512 24.06 1.43 -7.98
N ARG A 513 24.51 0.19 -8.17
CA ARG A 513 25.79 -0.15 -8.85
C ARG A 513 25.68 -0.21 -10.38
N GLY A 514 24.48 -0.14 -10.94
CA GLY A 514 24.24 -0.29 -12.37
C GLY A 514 24.20 -1.75 -12.86
N THR A 515 24.22 -2.71 -11.94
CA THR A 515 24.21 -4.16 -12.20
C THR A 515 22.78 -4.73 -12.12
N TYR A 516 21.84 -4.11 -12.85
CA TYR A 516 20.41 -4.44 -12.78
C TYR A 516 20.09 -5.89 -13.11
N GLU A 517 20.82 -6.46 -14.08
CA GLU A 517 20.69 -7.86 -14.49
C GLU A 517 20.96 -8.81 -13.31
N GLU A 518 21.74 -8.38 -12.32
CA GLU A 518 22.04 -9.17 -11.11
C GLU A 518 20.90 -9.21 -10.09
N GLY A 519 20.08 -8.16 -10.08
CA GLY A 519 18.90 -8.06 -9.23
C GLY A 519 17.64 -8.72 -9.83
N ALA A 520 17.63 -9.10 -11.10
CA ALA A 520 16.43 -9.54 -11.81
C ALA A 520 15.71 -10.75 -11.15
N ILE A 521 16.47 -11.71 -10.62
CA ILE A 521 15.91 -12.89 -9.93
C ILE A 521 15.25 -12.47 -8.60
N ALA A 522 15.90 -11.58 -7.84
CA ALA A 522 15.35 -11.04 -6.60
C ALA A 522 14.05 -10.26 -6.88
N ALA A 523 14.07 -9.43 -7.92
CA ALA A 523 12.91 -8.67 -8.36
C ALA A 523 11.75 -9.60 -8.74
N LEU A 524 12.03 -10.63 -9.55
CA LEU A 524 11.02 -11.60 -9.98
C LEU A 524 10.43 -12.38 -8.80
N ALA A 525 11.24 -12.75 -7.81
CA ALA A 525 10.77 -13.42 -6.59
C ALA A 525 9.84 -12.52 -5.75
N ILE A 526 10.18 -11.24 -5.58
CA ILE A 526 9.32 -10.26 -4.89
C ILE A 526 7.99 -10.09 -5.64
N VAL A 527 8.06 -9.94 -6.98
CA VAL A 527 6.89 -9.83 -7.86
C VAL A 527 5.99 -11.06 -7.77
N ALA A 528 6.57 -12.27 -7.80
CA ALA A 528 5.83 -13.52 -7.70
C ALA A 528 5.08 -13.64 -6.36
N ALA A 529 5.70 -13.23 -5.26
CA ALA A 529 5.03 -13.15 -3.96
C ALA A 529 3.90 -12.10 -3.96
N GLY A 530 4.13 -10.94 -4.59
CA GLY A 530 3.15 -9.87 -4.80
C GLY A 530 1.88 -10.29 -5.54
N LEU A 531 1.98 -11.29 -6.41
CA LEU A 531 0.83 -11.80 -7.17
C LEU A 531 -0.16 -12.60 -6.33
N LEU A 532 0.27 -13.19 -5.20
CA LEU A 532 -0.57 -14.07 -4.40
C LEU A 532 -1.85 -13.38 -3.88
N PRO A 533 -1.79 -12.20 -3.23
CA PRO A 533 -2.99 -11.47 -2.82
C PRO A 533 -3.88 -11.06 -4.00
N VAL A 534 -3.28 -10.66 -5.12
CA VAL A 534 -4.03 -10.21 -6.30
C VAL A 534 -4.85 -11.36 -6.88
N VAL A 535 -4.27 -12.55 -6.98
CA VAL A 535 -4.98 -13.77 -7.44
C VAL A 535 -6.12 -14.13 -6.48
N LEU A 536 -5.92 -14.05 -5.16
CA LEU A 536 -7.00 -14.32 -4.20
C LEU A 536 -8.14 -13.29 -4.29
N LEU A 537 -7.81 -12.01 -4.42
CA LEU A 537 -8.79 -10.95 -4.64
C LEU A 537 -9.56 -11.19 -5.94
N ALA A 538 -8.88 -11.59 -7.02
CA ALA A 538 -9.51 -11.93 -8.28
C ALA A 538 -10.48 -13.11 -8.13
N ARG A 539 -10.08 -14.19 -7.44
CA ARG A 539 -10.94 -15.36 -7.18
C ARG A 539 -12.20 -15.00 -6.40
N ASN A 540 -12.09 -14.16 -5.37
CA ASN A 540 -13.23 -13.72 -4.58
C ASN A 540 -14.21 -12.85 -5.40
N GLN A 541 -13.72 -12.08 -6.38
CA GLN A 541 -14.57 -11.30 -7.28
C GLN A 541 -15.21 -12.15 -8.38
N LEU A 542 -14.53 -13.19 -8.86
CA LEU A 542 -15.01 -14.14 -9.87
C LEU A 542 -16.03 -15.15 -9.29
N GLY A 543 -15.98 -15.41 -7.98
CA GLY A 543 -16.82 -16.41 -7.30
C GLY A 543 -18.26 -16.01 -7.00
N THR A 544 -18.82 -14.96 -7.62
CA THR A 544 -20.27 -14.70 -7.55
C THR A 544 -20.99 -15.54 -8.61
N PRO A 545 -21.77 -16.58 -8.24
CA PRO A 545 -22.51 -17.36 -9.21
C PRO A 545 -23.62 -16.53 -9.84
N SER A 546 -23.71 -16.68 -11.15
CA SER A 546 -24.79 -16.31 -12.05
C SER A 546 -26.20 -16.62 -11.51
N ALA A 547 -27.12 -15.70 -11.79
CA ALA A 547 -28.54 -15.91 -12.07
C ALA A 547 -29.33 -16.88 -11.15
N LEU A 548 -30.18 -16.30 -10.31
CA LEU A 548 -31.38 -17.00 -9.83
C LEU A 548 -32.16 -17.55 -11.06
N PRO A 549 -32.64 -18.80 -11.04
CA PRO A 549 -33.54 -19.29 -12.07
C PRO A 549 -34.80 -18.43 -12.09
N GLY A 550 -35.22 -17.99 -13.28
CA GLY A 550 -36.48 -17.28 -13.46
C GLY A 550 -37.67 -18.16 -13.03
N PRO A 551 -38.73 -17.57 -12.44
CA PRO A 551 -39.95 -18.29 -12.18
C PRO A 551 -40.73 -18.36 -13.50
N ASP A 552 -40.59 -19.45 -14.24
CA ASP A 552 -41.58 -19.86 -15.25
C ASP A 552 -41.30 -21.30 -15.68
N LYS A 553 -41.89 -22.25 -14.94
CA LYS A 553 -42.36 -23.55 -15.41
C LYS A 553 -43.49 -24.03 -14.47
N THR A 554 -44.67 -23.47 -14.66
CA THR A 554 -45.96 -24.16 -14.48
C THR A 554 -46.89 -23.66 -15.57
#